data_AF-A0A1C6T956-F1
#
_entry.id   AF-A0A1C6T956-F1
#
_cell.length_a   1.000
_cell.length_b   1.000
_cell.length_c   1.000
_cell.angle_alpha   90.00
_cell.angle_beta   90.00
_cell.angle_gamma   90.00
#
_symmetry.space_group_name_H-M   'P 1'
#
loop_
_entity.id
_entity.type
_entity.pdbx_description
1 polymer ?
#
loop_
_entity_poly.entity_id
_entity_poly.type
_entity_poly.pdbx_seq_one_letter_code
_entity_poly.pdbx_strand_id
1 'polypeptide(L)'
;MADPTREAILRALADLWANGCPVPAPELRERLADVGLRRWRSVARRHRGRRLGPDDRLRDLVRGLVAAFEPDPKLVGPLVRDYECVARAIADAVTSTEPPGAVADAR
;
A
#
# COMPACT_ATOMS: atom_id res chain seq x y z
N MET A 1 -4.50 -11.54 17.91
CA MET A 1 -4.14 -12.32 16.71
C MET A 1 -3.45 -11.37 15.75
N ALA A 2 -2.29 -11.74 15.21
CA ALA A 2 -1.62 -10.93 14.20
C ALA A 2 -2.50 -10.85 12.94
N ASP A 3 -2.61 -9.66 12.33
CA ASP A 3 -3.33 -9.49 11.07
C ASP A 3 -2.50 -10.15 9.95
N PRO A 4 -2.95 -11.25 9.34
CA PRO A 4 -2.18 -11.97 8.32
C PRO A 4 -1.87 -11.08 7.10
N THR A 5 -2.72 -10.08 6.84
CA THR A 5 -2.49 -9.06 5.81
C THR A 5 -1.28 -8.21 6.15
N ARG A 6 -1.20 -7.75 7.40
CA ARG A 6 -0.07 -6.93 7.88
C ARG A 6 1.24 -7.72 7.79
N GLU A 7 1.23 -8.99 8.19
CA GLU A 7 2.42 -9.83 8.07
C GLU A 7 2.85 -10.05 6.61
N ALA A 8 1.89 -10.27 5.70
CA ALA A 8 2.19 -10.39 4.27
C ALA A 8 2.82 -9.11 3.71
N ILE A 9 2.31 -7.93 4.12
CA ILE A 9 2.91 -6.64 3.75
C ILE A 9 4.33 -6.54 4.30
N LEU A 10 4.56 -6.85 5.58
CA LEU A 10 5.90 -6.76 6.19
C LEU A 10 6.93 -7.64 5.47
N ARG A 11 6.53 -8.86 5.07
CA ARG A 11 7.36 -9.75 4.26
C ARG A 11 7.69 -9.12 2.90
N ALA A 12 6.68 -8.65 2.17
CA ALA A 12 6.89 -8.02 0.86
C ALA A 12 7.78 -6.77 0.93
N LEU A 13 7.66 -5.96 1.99
CA LEU A 13 8.53 -4.80 2.21
C LEU A 13 9.98 -5.22 2.53
N ALA A 14 10.17 -6.30 3.28
CA ALA A 14 11.49 -6.85 3.55
C ALA A 14 12.17 -7.35 2.28
N ASP A 15 11.42 -8.01 1.39
CA ASP A 15 11.93 -8.50 0.10
C ASP A 15 12.31 -7.34 -0.83
N LEU A 16 11.49 -6.28 -0.88
CA LEU A 16 11.82 -5.07 -1.66
C LEU A 16 13.12 -4.41 -1.17
N TRP A 17 13.32 -4.32 0.14
CA TRP A 17 14.56 -3.79 0.72
C TRP A 17 15.77 -4.64 0.34
N ALA A 18 15.65 -5.97 0.45
CA ALA A 18 16.71 -6.90 0.06
C ALA A 18 17.07 -6.81 -1.43
N ASN A 19 16.11 -6.40 -2.27
CA ASN A 19 16.29 -6.18 -3.71
C ASN A 19 16.72 -4.74 -4.08
N GLY A 20 17.03 -3.89 -3.10
CA GLY A 20 17.62 -2.56 -3.32
C GLY A 20 16.61 -1.40 -3.43
N CYS A 21 15.33 -1.60 -3.13
CA CYS A 21 14.39 -0.48 -3.00
C CYS A 21 14.63 0.23 -1.64
N PRO A 22 14.93 1.54 -1.62
CA PRO A 22 15.35 2.23 -0.40
C PRO A 22 14.19 2.64 0.53
N VAL A 23 12.98 2.82 -0.01
CA VAL A 23 11.81 3.30 0.75
C VAL A 23 11.44 2.39 1.94
N PRO A 24 11.39 1.04 1.82
CA PRO A 24 11.07 0.14 2.93
C PRO A 24 12.25 -0.17 3.86
N ALA A 25 13.05 0.86 4.20
CA ALA A 25 14.13 0.76 5.18
C ALA A 25 13.65 0.11 6.49
N PRO A 26 14.50 -0.70 7.17
CA PRO A 26 14.11 -1.46 8.36
C PRO A 26 13.39 -0.62 9.43
N GLU A 27 13.87 0.59 9.67
CA GLU A 27 13.34 1.55 10.64
C GLU A 27 11.97 2.13 10.28
N LEU A 28 11.58 2.13 9.00
CA LEU A 28 10.29 2.65 8.52
C LEU A 28 9.27 1.55 8.24
N ARG A 29 9.72 0.29 8.16
CA ARG A 29 8.96 -0.83 7.61
C ARG A 29 7.60 -1.05 8.28
N GLU A 30 7.57 -1.07 9.61
CA GLU A 30 6.32 -1.26 10.35
C GLU A 30 5.33 -0.11 10.12
N ARG A 31 5.82 1.13 10.18
CA ARG A 31 5.00 2.32 9.93
C ARG A 31 4.49 2.35 8.49
N LEU A 32 5.30 1.93 7.51
CA LEU A 32 4.90 1.80 6.11
C LEU A 32 3.77 0.80 5.94
N ALA A 33 3.88 -0.38 6.57
CA ALA A 33 2.84 -1.39 6.54
C ALA A 33 1.51 -0.85 7.13
N ASP A 34 1.59 -0.20 8.30
CA ASP A 34 0.40 0.32 8.99
C ASP A 34 -0.28 1.46 8.22
N VAL A 35 0.51 2.41 7.70
CA VAL A 35 -0.01 3.52 6.88
C VAL A 35 -0.60 3.01 5.57
N GLY A 36 0.10 2.10 4.89
CA GLY A 36 -0.30 1.52 3.62
C GLY A 36 -1.62 0.77 3.74
N LEU A 37 -1.71 -0.16 4.70
CA LEU A 37 -2.92 -0.94 4.96
C LEU A 37 -4.12 -0.04 5.31
N ARG A 38 -3.91 0.96 6.18
CA ARG A 38 -4.97 1.91 6.55
C ARG A 38 -5.46 2.71 5.34
N ARG A 39 -4.56 3.20 4.49
CA ARG A 39 -4.89 3.97 3.29
C ARG A 39 -5.68 3.12 2.30
N TRP A 40 -5.21 1.91 2.02
CA TRP A 40 -5.87 0.96 1.14
C TRP A 40 -7.33 0.67 1.57
N ARG A 41 -7.54 0.35 2.85
CA ARG A 41 -8.87 0.12 3.43
C ARG A 41 -9.73 1.39 3.42
N SER A 42 -9.15 2.57 3.61
CA SER A 42 -9.88 3.85 3.63
C SER A 42 -10.46 4.22 2.25
N VAL A 43 -9.72 3.97 1.17
CA VAL A 43 -10.20 4.20 -0.20
C VAL A 43 -11.41 3.33 -0.51
N ALA A 44 -11.34 2.05 -0.13
CA ALA A 44 -12.46 1.11 -0.28
C ALA A 44 -13.76 1.65 0.35
N ARG A 45 -13.64 2.29 1.54
CA ARG A 45 -14.78 2.86 2.25
C ARG A 45 -15.32 4.16 1.63
N ARG A 46 -14.44 5.05 1.16
CA ARG A 46 -14.83 6.36 0.61
C ARG A 46 -15.56 6.27 -0.73
N HIS A 47 -15.33 5.20 -1.48
CA HIS A 47 -15.89 5.00 -2.81
C HIS A 47 -16.98 3.92 -2.86
N ARG A 48 -17.73 3.73 -1.76
CA ARG A 48 -18.93 2.88 -1.76
C ARG A 48 -19.90 3.39 -2.84
N GLY A 49 -20.08 2.61 -3.91
CA GLY A 49 -20.95 2.92 -5.05
C GLY A 49 -20.23 3.22 -6.38
N ARG A 50 -18.92 3.49 -6.38
CA ARG A 50 -18.10 3.64 -7.61
C ARG A 50 -16.76 2.95 -7.41
N ARG A 51 -16.54 1.77 -8.00
CA ARG A 51 -15.22 1.12 -7.93
C ARG A 51 -14.20 1.97 -8.66
N LEU A 52 -13.22 2.49 -7.93
CA LEU A 52 -11.99 2.99 -8.54
C LEU A 52 -11.28 1.83 -9.23
N GLY A 53 -10.72 2.09 -10.41
CA GLY A 53 -9.90 1.10 -11.10
C GLY A 53 -8.67 0.74 -10.25
N PRO A 54 -8.05 -0.45 -10.48
CA PRO A 54 -6.83 -0.85 -9.77
C PRO A 54 -5.73 0.22 -9.81
N ASP A 55 -5.54 0.87 -10.96
CA ASP A 55 -4.54 1.92 -11.15
C ASP A 55 -4.87 3.22 -10.39
N ASP A 56 -6.16 3.55 -10.23
CA ASP A 56 -6.57 4.70 -9.40
C ASP A 56 -6.31 4.43 -7.93
N ARG A 57 -6.58 3.20 -7.45
CA ARG A 57 -6.31 2.81 -6.06
C ARG A 57 -4.82 2.81 -5.76
N LEU A 58 -4.00 2.33 -6.71
CA LEU A 58 -2.55 2.40 -6.59
C LEU A 58 -2.07 3.86 -6.54
N ARG A 59 -2.56 4.72 -7.43
CA ARG A 59 -2.21 6.15 -7.44
C ARG A 59 -2.61 6.86 -6.14
N ASP A 60 -3.78 6.56 -5.56
CA ASP A 60 -4.16 7.09 -4.24
C ASP A 60 -3.20 6.61 -3.14
N LEU A 61 -2.84 5.32 -3.16
CA LEU A 61 -1.90 4.77 -2.20
C LEU A 61 -0.52 5.44 -2.30
N VAL A 62 0.04 5.58 -3.51
CA VAL A 62 1.32 6.28 -3.74
C VAL A 62 1.26 7.71 -3.17
N ARG A 63 0.22 8.47 -3.51
CA ARG A 63 0.01 9.83 -2.96
C ARG A 63 -0.08 9.83 -1.44
N GLY A 64 -0.78 8.85 -0.86
CA GLY A 64 -0.96 8.70 0.57
C GLY A 64 0.33 8.33 1.32
N LEU A 65 1.22 7.56 0.69
CA LEU A 65 2.53 7.21 1.22
C LEU A 65 3.49 8.40 1.13
N VAL A 66 3.62 9.01 -0.04
CA VAL A 66 4.43 10.22 -0.23
C VAL A 66 4.06 11.29 0.80
N ALA A 67 2.77 11.60 0.95
CA ALA A 67 2.30 12.58 1.93
C ALA A 67 2.57 12.22 3.40
N ALA A 68 2.88 10.95 3.71
CA ALA A 68 3.11 10.49 5.07
C ALA A 68 4.59 10.38 5.45
N PHE A 69 5.48 10.23 4.46
CA PHE A 69 6.90 9.95 4.67
C PHE A 69 7.81 11.06 4.15
N GLU A 70 7.32 11.92 3.25
CA GLU A 70 8.11 13.00 2.68
C GLU A 70 7.75 14.34 3.32
N PRO A 71 8.74 15.12 3.81
CA PRO A 71 8.50 16.45 4.36
C PRO A 71 7.87 17.42 3.35
N ASP A 72 8.28 17.33 2.08
CA ASP A 72 7.66 18.06 0.97
C ASP A 72 7.30 17.11 -0.19
N PRO A 73 6.02 16.70 -0.29
CA PRO A 73 5.51 15.86 -1.36
C PRO A 73 5.79 16.36 -2.79
N LYS A 74 5.99 17.68 -2.97
CA LYS A 74 6.22 18.27 -4.30
C LYS A 74 7.64 18.05 -4.79
N LEU A 75 8.57 17.72 -3.89
CA LEU A 75 10.00 17.56 -4.19
C LEU A 75 10.40 16.10 -4.44
N VAL A 76 9.48 15.14 -4.31
CA VAL A 76 9.76 13.71 -4.50
C VAL A 76 10.27 13.40 -5.90
N GLY A 77 9.73 14.06 -6.92
CA GLY A 77 10.21 13.93 -8.30
C GLY A 77 10.34 12.46 -8.76
N PRO A 78 11.49 12.05 -9.33
CA PRO A 78 11.73 10.68 -9.78
C PRO A 78 11.65 9.60 -8.68
N LEU A 79 11.84 9.95 -7.40
CA LEU A 79 11.77 8.99 -6.28
C LEU A 79 10.37 8.40 -6.10
N VAL A 80 9.35 8.98 -6.75
CA VAL A 80 7.99 8.43 -6.75
C VAL A 80 7.94 6.99 -7.27
N ARG A 81 8.91 6.57 -8.10
CA ARG A 81 9.00 5.19 -8.61
C ARG A 81 9.22 4.17 -7.50
N ASP A 82 10.01 4.51 -6.47
CA ASP A 82 10.18 3.61 -5.32
C ASP A 82 8.88 3.50 -4.51
N TYR A 83 8.14 4.61 -4.38
CA TYR A 83 6.82 4.60 -3.77
C TYR A 83 5.79 3.81 -4.59
N GLU A 84 5.87 3.81 -5.92
CA GLU A 84 5.05 2.95 -6.79
C GLU A 84 5.35 1.47 -6.56
N CYS A 85 6.64 1.08 -6.45
CA CYS A 85 7.05 -0.28 -6.13
C CYS A 85 6.51 -0.73 -4.77
N VAL A 86 6.65 0.11 -3.74
CA VAL A 86 6.12 -0.15 -2.39
C VAL A 86 4.60 -0.25 -2.39
N ALA A 87 3.91 0.66 -3.08
CA ALA A 87 2.46 0.63 -3.19
C ALA A 87 1.95 -0.64 -3.88
N ARG A 88 2.68 -1.14 -4.91
CA ARG A 88 2.37 -2.39 -5.60
C ARG A 88 2.49 -3.58 -4.64
N ALA A 89 3.62 -3.70 -3.93
CA ALA A 89 3.83 -4.77 -2.96
C ALA A 89 2.76 -4.81 -1.87
N ILE A 90 2.32 -3.64 -1.38
CA ILE A 90 1.21 -3.55 -0.42
C ILE A 90 -0.10 -4.01 -1.06
N ALA A 91 -0.43 -3.53 -2.26
CA ALA A 91 -1.65 -3.91 -2.96
C ALA A 91 -1.73 -5.42 -3.24
N ASP A 92 -0.62 -6.01 -3.66
CA ASP A 92 -0.52 -7.44 -3.96
C ASP A 92 -0.65 -8.29 -2.69
N ALA A 93 0.00 -7.88 -1.60
CA ALA A 93 -0.13 -8.54 -0.30
C ALA A 93 -1.57 -8.51 0.21
N VAL A 94 -2.24 -7.34 0.15
CA VAL A 94 -3.64 -7.23 0.57
C VAL A 94 -4.55 -8.11 -0.27
N THR A 95 -4.42 -8.03 -1.61
CA THR A 95 -5.25 -8.80 -2.54
C THR A 95 -5.07 -10.31 -2.37
N SER A 96 -3.86 -10.77 -2.05
CA SER A 96 -3.55 -12.18 -1.85
C SER A 96 -4.09 -12.75 -0.53
N THR A 97 -4.33 -11.89 0.46
CA THR A 97 -4.86 -12.28 1.78
C THR A 97 -6.38 -12.06 1.93
N GLU A 98 -6.99 -11.27 1.06
CA GLU A 98 -8.45 -11.12 1.03
C GLU A 98 -9.08 -12.41 0.47
N PRO A 99 -10.08 -13.01 1.16
CA PRO A 99 -10.73 -14.22 0.65
C PRO A 99 -11.42 -13.93 -0.69
N PRO A 100 -11.39 -14.87 -1.65
CA PRO A 100 -12.07 -14.74 -2.94
C PRO A 100 -13.59 -14.73 -2.72
N GLY A 101 -14.16 -13.57 -2.39
CA GLY A 101 -15.57 -13.45 -2.04
C GLY A 101 -15.97 -12.19 -1.27
N ALA A 102 -15.04 -11.47 -0.62
CA ALA A 102 -15.37 -10.23 0.11
C ALA A 102 -15.85 -9.06 -0.80
N VAL A 103 -15.82 -9.26 -2.12
CA VAL A 103 -16.27 -8.33 -3.16
C VAL A 103 -17.47 -8.85 -3.97
N ALA A 104 -18.02 -10.00 -3.61
CA ALA A 104 -19.15 -10.64 -4.29
C ALA A 104 -20.28 -10.93 -3.29
N ASP A 105 -20.85 -9.88 -2.68
CA ASP A 105 -22.28 -9.86 -2.33
C ASP A 105 -22.71 -8.47 -1.87
N ALA A 106 -23.29 -7.73 -2.81
CA ALA A 106 -24.33 -6.74 -2.57
C ALA A 106 -25.05 -6.59 -3.92
N ARG A 107 -26.00 -7.51 -4.15
CA ARG A 107 -27.03 -7.35 -5.18
C ARG A 107 -27.96 -6.20 -4.81
#